data_AF-F1T9K2-F1
#
_entry.id   AF-F1T9K2-F1
#
_cell.length_a   1.000
_cell.length_b   1.000
_cell.length_c   1.000
_cell.angle_alpha   90.00
_cell.angle_beta   90.00
_cell.angle_gamma   90.00
#
_symmetry.space_group_name_H-M   'P 1'
#
loop_
_entity.id
_entity.type
_entity.pdbx_description
1 polymer ?
#
loop_
_entity_poly.entity_id
_entity_poly.type
_entity_poly.pdbx_seq_one_letter_code
_entity_poly.pdbx_strand_id
1 'polypeptide(L)'
;MKVGDNIKAWKKDFETKWDSCEKQKDPLKCAVKILSSIILSETATDKDNGKVIDACTDYFSESFEPLYINENKKKGGLRMKGLFIAGLAIVGISMIFIYQRKYNNDQKKNPPEIERNEKIEKVDNVYKPSHTPNQNVLILVLRAGNESCLNTLKENMRLSAEVYDELYKATRYLWVGNANQFNNSKIINWFDESNNQTQASSLDVYLIKLALEKNYSGLLQSADGQARLSAFKQLCQDGAKIEEFSPRVSNAAYGTTEVYEK
;
A
#
# COMPACT_ATOMS: atom_id res chain seq x y z
N MET A 1 24.75 -23.87 2.51
CA MET A 1 24.10 -24.73 1.50
C MET A 1 23.86 -23.87 0.27
N LYS A 2 24.19 -24.31 -0.96
CA LYS A 2 23.94 -23.47 -2.14
C LYS A 2 22.45 -23.49 -2.43
N VAL A 3 21.86 -22.32 -2.74
CA VAL A 3 20.41 -22.17 -2.97
C VAL A 3 19.89 -23.17 -4.04
N GLY A 4 20.71 -23.50 -5.04
CA GLY A 4 20.36 -24.48 -6.07
C GLY A 4 20.21 -25.94 -5.60
N ASP A 5 20.83 -26.33 -4.48
CA ASP A 5 20.67 -27.68 -3.93
C ASP A 5 19.33 -27.84 -3.20
N ASN A 6 18.83 -26.76 -2.59
CA ASN A 6 17.51 -26.72 -1.93
C ASN A 6 16.38 -26.80 -2.96
N ILE A 7 16.51 -26.11 -4.10
CA ILE A 7 15.50 -26.13 -5.17
C ILE A 7 15.30 -27.53 -5.75
N LYS A 8 16.37 -28.30 -5.94
CA LYS A 8 16.27 -29.70 -6.41
C LYS A 8 15.57 -30.59 -5.38
N ALA A 9 15.83 -30.37 -4.09
CA ALA A 9 15.12 -31.07 -3.02
C ALA A 9 13.64 -30.70 -2.97
N TRP A 10 13.30 -29.41 -3.16
CA TRP A 10 11.91 -28.92 -3.21
C TRP A 10 11.14 -29.49 -4.37
N LYS A 11 11.78 -29.54 -5.55
CA LYS A 11 11.18 -30.15 -6.73
C LYS A 11 10.84 -31.61 -6.46
N LYS A 12 11.79 -32.37 -5.92
CA LYS A 12 11.59 -33.78 -5.60
C LYS A 12 10.49 -33.96 -4.56
N ASP A 13 10.47 -33.16 -3.50
CA ASP A 13 9.46 -33.24 -2.44
C ASP A 13 8.06 -32.83 -2.96
N PHE A 14 7.99 -31.81 -3.82
CA PHE A 14 6.75 -31.41 -4.49
C PHE A 14 6.25 -32.50 -5.44
N GLU A 15 7.10 -33.04 -6.32
CA GLU A 15 6.76 -34.13 -7.25
C GLU A 15 6.24 -35.36 -6.49
N THR A 16 6.89 -35.71 -5.36
CA THR A 16 6.47 -36.87 -4.54
C THR A 16 5.11 -36.66 -3.87
N LYS A 17 4.77 -35.42 -3.51
CA LYS A 17 3.50 -35.08 -2.85
C LYS A 17 2.38 -34.73 -3.84
N TRP A 18 2.73 -34.31 -5.06
CA TRP A 18 1.80 -33.88 -6.11
C TRP A 18 0.84 -34.98 -6.55
N ASP A 19 1.32 -36.22 -6.63
CA ASP A 19 0.49 -37.38 -7.02
C ASP A 19 -0.72 -37.58 -6.10
N SER A 20 -0.65 -37.07 -4.86
CA SER A 20 -1.78 -37.09 -3.92
C SER A 20 -2.86 -36.04 -4.23
N CYS A 21 -2.52 -34.95 -4.92
CA CYS A 21 -3.42 -33.87 -5.27
C CYS A 21 -4.30 -34.16 -6.48
N GLU A 22 -3.83 -35.02 -7.39
CA GLU A 22 -4.57 -35.34 -8.61
C GLU A 22 -5.93 -36.03 -8.33
N LYS A 23 -6.06 -36.68 -7.17
CA LYS A 23 -7.29 -37.35 -6.74
C LYS A 23 -8.22 -36.45 -5.91
N GLN A 24 -7.83 -35.21 -5.62
CA GLN A 24 -8.65 -34.31 -4.80
C GLN A 24 -9.70 -33.57 -5.62
N LYS A 25 -10.78 -33.14 -4.93
CA LYS A 25 -11.86 -32.33 -5.52
C LYS A 25 -11.37 -31.00 -6.10
N ASP A 26 -10.26 -30.47 -5.57
CA ASP A 26 -9.59 -29.26 -6.05
C ASP A 26 -8.07 -29.49 -6.08
N PRO A 27 -7.54 -30.04 -7.18
CA PRO A 27 -6.12 -30.36 -7.32
C PRO A 27 -5.22 -29.12 -7.24
N LEU A 28 -5.73 -27.96 -7.68
CA LEU A 28 -4.98 -26.70 -7.69
C LEU A 28 -4.80 -26.17 -6.26
N LYS A 29 -5.88 -26.14 -5.47
CA LYS A 29 -5.79 -25.74 -4.06
C LYS A 29 -4.87 -26.66 -3.26
N CYS A 30 -4.86 -27.95 -3.58
CA CYS A 30 -3.92 -28.92 -3.02
C CYS A 30 -2.46 -28.62 -3.42
N ALA A 31 -2.20 -28.33 -4.71
CA ALA A 31 -0.88 -27.92 -5.23
C ALA A 31 -0.29 -26.75 -4.44
N VAL A 32 -1.10 -25.69 -4.34
CA VAL A 32 -0.70 -24.43 -3.70
C VAL A 32 -0.38 -24.68 -2.24
N LYS A 33 -1.19 -25.50 -1.54
CA LYS A 33 -0.96 -25.83 -0.14
C LYS A 33 0.36 -26.60 0.07
N ILE A 34 0.69 -27.54 -0.81
CA ILE A 34 1.96 -28.28 -0.75
C ILE A 34 3.14 -27.34 -1.00
N LEU A 35 3.09 -26.54 -2.07
CA LEU A 35 4.14 -25.56 -2.39
C LEU A 35 4.37 -24.58 -1.26
N SER A 36 3.29 -23.99 -0.72
CA SER A 36 3.40 -23.10 0.42
C SER A 36 4.02 -23.79 1.63
N SER A 37 3.69 -25.05 1.90
CA SER A 37 4.27 -25.78 3.04
C SER A 37 5.78 -26.04 2.89
N ILE A 38 6.26 -26.35 1.69
CA ILE A 38 7.68 -26.60 1.38
C ILE A 38 8.47 -25.29 1.53
N ILE A 39 7.94 -24.19 0.94
CA ILE A 39 8.58 -22.87 1.00
C ILE A 39 8.61 -22.34 2.43
N LEU A 40 7.52 -22.50 3.20
CA LEU A 40 7.44 -22.04 4.59
C LEU A 40 8.34 -22.84 5.54
N SER A 41 8.57 -24.13 5.30
CA SER A 41 9.45 -24.93 6.16
C SER A 41 10.92 -24.53 6.11
N GLU A 42 11.39 -23.94 5.01
CA GLU A 42 12.80 -23.57 4.84
C GLU A 42 13.08 -22.08 4.98
N THR A 43 12.12 -21.21 4.64
CA THR A 43 12.23 -19.76 4.86
C THR A 43 12.28 -19.38 6.35
N ALA A 44 11.86 -20.28 7.25
CA ALA A 44 12.01 -20.10 8.70
C ALA A 44 13.47 -20.16 9.20
N THR A 45 14.42 -20.56 8.36
CA THR A 45 15.81 -20.86 8.78
C THR A 45 16.89 -19.97 8.18
N ASP A 46 16.57 -19.10 7.21
CA ASP A 46 17.59 -18.32 6.50
C ASP A 46 17.50 -16.81 6.79
N LYS A 47 18.65 -16.18 7.07
CA LYS A 47 18.76 -14.72 7.28
C LYS A 47 18.80 -13.94 5.97
N ASP A 48 18.93 -14.62 4.83
CA ASP A 48 19.12 -14.00 3.51
C ASP A 48 17.95 -14.33 2.54
N ASN A 49 16.71 -14.13 3.02
CA ASN A 49 15.44 -14.39 2.31
C ASN A 49 15.36 -13.84 0.87
N GLY A 50 16.20 -12.86 0.54
CA GLY A 50 16.25 -12.26 -0.78
C GLY A 50 16.76 -13.19 -1.88
N LYS A 51 17.85 -13.91 -1.64
CA LYS A 51 18.47 -14.77 -2.67
C LYS A 51 17.63 -16.00 -2.98
N VAL A 52 16.84 -16.44 -2.01
CA VAL A 52 15.95 -17.60 -2.15
C VAL A 52 14.79 -17.27 -3.09
N ILE A 53 14.21 -16.08 -2.98
CA ILE A 53 13.08 -15.63 -3.81
C ILE A 53 13.51 -15.44 -5.28
N ASP A 54 14.67 -14.81 -5.49
CA ASP A 54 15.20 -14.57 -6.84
C ASP A 54 15.50 -15.92 -7.53
N ALA A 55 16.16 -16.85 -6.82
CA ALA A 55 16.44 -18.19 -7.35
C ALA A 55 15.18 -19.04 -7.57
N CYS A 56 14.13 -18.89 -6.76
CA CYS A 56 12.83 -19.51 -7.03
C CYS A 56 12.22 -18.99 -8.33
N THR A 57 12.24 -17.68 -8.51
CA THR A 57 11.63 -17.00 -9.66
C THR A 57 12.34 -17.38 -10.96
N ASP A 58 13.67 -17.42 -10.95
CA ASP A 58 14.48 -17.85 -12.09
C ASP A 58 14.24 -19.33 -12.42
N TYR A 59 14.23 -20.21 -11.40
CA TYR A 59 13.99 -21.64 -11.60
C TYR A 59 12.61 -21.96 -12.18
N PHE A 60 11.57 -21.30 -11.67
CA PHE A 60 10.21 -21.49 -12.21
C PHE A 60 10.12 -20.97 -13.64
N SER A 61 10.76 -19.85 -13.95
CA SER A 61 10.81 -19.33 -15.32
C SER A 61 11.45 -20.34 -16.28
N GLU A 62 12.62 -20.90 -15.93
CA GLU A 62 13.31 -21.92 -16.74
C GLU A 62 12.54 -23.25 -16.82
N SER A 63 11.87 -23.67 -15.75
CA SER A 63 11.16 -24.96 -15.70
C SER A 63 9.84 -24.95 -16.46
N PHE A 64 9.21 -23.77 -16.61
CA PHE A 64 7.92 -23.63 -17.29
C PHE A 64 8.03 -23.23 -18.77
N GLU A 65 9.16 -22.67 -19.21
CA GLU A 65 9.41 -22.31 -20.62
C GLU A 65 9.25 -23.50 -21.60
N PRO A 66 9.76 -24.71 -21.32
CA PRO A 66 9.64 -25.86 -22.21
C PRO A 66 8.22 -26.45 -22.28
N LEU A 67 7.43 -26.28 -21.20
CA LEU A 67 6.06 -26.80 -21.09
C LEU A 67 5.08 -25.96 -21.92
N TYR A 68 5.42 -24.70 -22.19
CA TYR A 68 4.62 -23.80 -23.02
C TYR A 68 4.69 -24.13 -24.52
N ILE A 69 5.81 -24.70 -24.97
CA ILE A 69 6.13 -24.83 -26.40
C ILE A 69 5.68 -26.19 -26.98
N ASN A 70 5.53 -27.23 -26.17
CA ASN A 70 5.42 -28.61 -26.70
C ASN A 70 4.02 -29.26 -26.67
N GLU A 71 3.00 -28.69 -26.02
CA GLU A 71 1.71 -29.40 -25.80
C GLU A 71 0.50 -28.96 -26.65
N ASN A 72 0.70 -28.18 -27.71
CA ASN A 72 -0.41 -27.82 -28.62
C ASN A 72 -0.90 -28.98 -29.54
N LYS A 73 -0.69 -30.26 -29.19
CA LYS A 73 -1.06 -31.38 -30.08
C LYS A 73 -1.85 -32.57 -29.53
N LYS A 74 -2.07 -32.80 -28.23
CA LYS A 74 -2.97 -33.91 -27.80
C LYS A 74 -3.77 -33.63 -26.53
N LYS A 75 -5.00 -34.16 -26.54
CA LYS A 75 -6.08 -34.04 -25.53
C LYS A 75 -5.56 -34.10 -24.08
N GLY A 76 -5.37 -32.94 -23.45
CA GLY A 76 -4.96 -32.81 -22.04
C GLY A 76 -5.30 -31.43 -21.42
N GLY A 77 -6.28 -30.72 -21.97
CA GLY A 77 -6.51 -29.28 -21.74
C GLY A 77 -6.86 -28.81 -20.31
N LEU A 78 -7.02 -29.72 -19.34
CA LEU A 78 -7.24 -29.35 -17.94
C LEU A 78 -5.93 -29.19 -17.15
N ARG A 79 -4.87 -29.96 -17.49
CA ARG A 79 -3.59 -29.93 -16.76
C ARG A 79 -2.78 -28.65 -17.05
N MET A 80 -2.84 -28.16 -18.28
CA MET A 80 -2.17 -26.91 -18.70
C MET A 80 -2.77 -25.65 -18.04
N LYS A 81 -4.10 -25.60 -17.85
CA LYS A 81 -4.74 -24.44 -17.21
C LYS A 81 -4.36 -24.32 -15.73
N GLY A 82 -4.22 -25.45 -15.04
CA GLY A 82 -3.76 -25.48 -13.64
C GLY A 82 -2.33 -24.97 -13.47
N LEU A 83 -1.42 -25.42 -14.34
CA LEU A 83 -0.01 -24.99 -14.31
C LEU A 83 0.15 -23.52 -14.70
N PHE A 84 -0.63 -23.02 -15.65
CA PHE A 84 -0.63 -21.61 -16.03
C PHE A 84 -1.10 -20.70 -14.89
N ILE A 85 -2.19 -21.08 -14.20
CA ILE A 85 -2.72 -20.31 -13.07
C ILE A 85 -1.76 -20.37 -11.88
N ALA A 86 -1.13 -21.52 -11.62
CA ALA A 86 -0.10 -21.64 -10.59
C ALA A 86 1.13 -20.77 -10.89
N GLY A 87 1.59 -20.73 -12.14
CA GLY A 87 2.67 -19.85 -12.59
C GLY A 87 2.33 -18.38 -12.37
N LEU A 88 1.14 -17.93 -12.76
CA LEU A 88 0.69 -16.55 -12.53
C LEU A 88 0.57 -16.19 -11.05
N ALA A 89 0.12 -17.12 -10.20
CA ALA A 89 0.04 -16.90 -8.77
C ALA A 89 1.44 -16.73 -8.14
N ILE A 90 2.41 -17.54 -8.55
CA ILE A 90 3.80 -17.43 -8.09
C ILE A 90 4.41 -16.10 -8.52
N VAL A 91 4.26 -15.72 -9.80
CA VAL A 91 4.76 -14.42 -10.31
C VAL A 91 4.11 -13.26 -9.55
N GLY A 92 2.80 -13.31 -9.31
CA GLY A 92 2.09 -12.27 -8.55
C GLY A 92 2.60 -12.14 -7.11
N ILE A 93 2.81 -13.26 -6.41
CA ILE A 93 3.36 -13.26 -5.05
C ILE A 93 4.80 -12.72 -5.04
N SER A 94 5.66 -13.18 -5.96
CA SER A 94 7.04 -12.67 -6.09
C SER A 94 7.07 -11.16 -6.34
N MET A 95 6.17 -10.64 -7.19
CA MET A 95 6.10 -9.20 -7.50
C MET A 95 5.74 -8.37 -6.26
N ILE A 96 4.78 -8.83 -5.45
CA ILE A 96 4.38 -8.17 -4.19
C ILE A 96 5.57 -8.11 -3.21
N PHE A 97 6.30 -9.22 -3.06
CA PHE A 97 7.49 -9.27 -2.19
C PHE A 97 8.62 -8.36 -2.68
N ILE A 98 8.88 -8.31 -3.98
CA ILE A 98 9.89 -7.39 -4.57
C ILE A 98 9.50 -5.93 -4.31
N TYR A 99 8.21 -5.58 -4.47
CA TYR A 99 7.72 -4.22 -4.23
C TYR A 99 7.88 -3.79 -2.77
N GLN A 100 7.51 -4.65 -1.82
CA GLN A 100 7.68 -4.41 -0.39
C GLN A 100 9.16 -4.26 0.00
N ARG A 101 10.04 -5.06 -0.62
CA ARG A 101 11.48 -5.02 -0.34
C ARG A 101 12.15 -3.75 -0.86
N LYS A 102 11.77 -3.28 -2.05
CA LYS A 102 12.29 -2.01 -2.60
C LYS A 102 11.91 -0.84 -1.70
N TYR A 103 10.65 -0.79 -1.26
CA TYR A 103 10.15 0.23 -0.33
C TYR A 103 10.93 0.28 1.00
N ASN A 104 11.24 -0.87 1.59
CA ASN A 104 11.97 -0.93 2.85
C ASN A 104 13.47 -0.58 2.72
N ASN A 105 14.09 -0.84 1.56
CA ASN A 105 15.50 -0.52 1.34
C ASN A 105 15.72 0.98 1.08
N ASP A 106 14.78 1.66 0.44
CA ASP A 106 14.88 3.10 0.17
C ASP A 106 14.79 3.93 1.46
N GLN A 107 14.07 3.47 2.49
CA GLN A 107 14.06 4.11 3.81
C GLN A 107 15.36 3.96 4.60
N LYS A 108 16.16 2.92 4.32
CA LYS A 108 17.38 2.64 5.10
C LYS A 108 18.59 3.44 4.64
N LYS A 109 18.54 4.06 3.46
CA LYS A 109 19.68 4.78 2.85
C LYS A 109 19.75 6.27 3.20
N ASN A 110 18.69 6.88 3.71
CA ASN A 110 18.68 8.31 4.08
C ASN A 110 18.01 8.54 5.44
N PRO A 111 18.74 8.47 6.57
CA PRO A 111 18.30 9.10 7.80
C PRO A 111 18.22 10.62 7.57
N PRO A 112 17.12 11.32 7.95
CA PRO A 112 17.11 12.77 7.89
C PRO A 112 18.19 13.33 8.82
N GLU A 113 19.15 14.03 8.23
CA GLU A 113 20.20 14.79 8.90
C GLU A 113 19.54 15.93 9.69
N ILE A 114 19.37 15.72 10.99
CA ILE A 114 18.93 16.77 11.92
C ILE A 114 20.13 17.70 12.13
N GLU A 115 20.20 18.78 11.35
CA GLU A 115 21.15 19.88 11.57
C GLU A 115 20.90 20.49 12.96
N ARG A 116 21.76 20.09 13.90
CA ARG A 116 21.89 20.71 15.21
C ARG A 116 22.91 21.84 15.07
N ASN A 117 22.47 23.08 14.88
CA ASN A 117 23.29 24.27 15.12
C ASN A 117 22.40 25.45 15.51
N GLU A 118 22.20 25.63 16.82
CA GLU A 118 21.64 26.86 17.39
C GLU A 118 22.76 27.58 18.15
N LYS A 119 23.34 28.61 17.50
CA LYS A 119 24.19 29.60 18.16
C LYS A 119 23.35 30.86 18.35
N ILE A 120 22.94 31.08 19.60
CA ILE A 120 22.13 32.20 20.05
C ILE A 120 22.95 33.49 19.90
N GLU A 121 22.48 34.41 19.07
CA GLU A 121 22.90 35.81 19.10
C GLU A 121 21.65 36.67 19.37
N LYS A 122 21.66 37.35 20.52
CA LYS A 122 20.58 38.23 20.97
C LYS A 122 20.61 39.51 20.14
N VAL A 123 19.54 39.76 19.38
CA VAL A 123 19.21 41.08 18.88
C VAL A 123 17.75 41.36 19.24
N ASP A 124 17.56 42.27 20.19
CA ASP A 124 16.27 42.82 20.56
C ASP A 124 15.70 43.57 19.35
N ASN A 125 14.71 42.98 18.69
CA ASN A 125 13.81 43.72 17.82
C ASN A 125 12.37 43.26 18.06
N VAL A 126 11.58 44.22 18.54
CA VAL A 126 10.14 44.16 18.72
C VAL A 126 9.49 44.03 17.34
N TYR A 127 9.38 42.79 16.88
CA TYR A 127 8.38 42.40 15.90
C TYR A 127 7.68 41.20 16.49
N LYS A 128 6.42 41.35 16.92
CA LYS A 128 5.58 40.21 17.28
C LYS A 128 5.43 39.37 16.00
N PRO A 129 6.03 38.18 15.88
CA PRO A 129 5.52 37.23 14.91
C PRO A 129 4.18 36.79 15.49
N SER A 130 3.09 36.94 14.74
CA SER A 130 1.91 36.14 15.01
C SER A 130 2.34 34.68 14.82
N HIS A 131 2.76 34.04 15.90
CA HIS A 131 2.95 32.60 15.95
C HIS A 131 1.56 31.99 15.74
N THR A 132 1.16 31.80 14.49
CA THR A 132 0.16 30.80 14.15
C THR A 132 0.74 29.49 14.67
N PRO A 133 0.07 28.81 15.62
CA PRO A 133 0.53 27.51 16.08
C PRO A 133 0.71 26.63 14.85
N ASN A 134 1.76 25.81 14.82
CA ASN A 134 2.05 24.86 13.75
C ASN A 134 0.84 23.94 13.51
N GLN A 135 -0.11 24.39 12.71
CA GLN A 135 -1.32 23.65 12.37
C GLN A 135 -0.89 22.55 11.41
N ASN A 136 -1.04 21.32 11.89
CA ASN A 136 -0.85 20.15 11.05
C ASN A 136 -2.08 19.96 10.18
N VAL A 137 -1.84 19.70 8.91
CA VAL A 137 -2.82 19.48 7.87
C VAL A 137 -2.86 17.99 7.59
N LEU A 138 -4.07 17.43 7.58
CA LEU A 138 -4.35 16.08 7.13
C LEU A 138 -5.10 16.15 5.82
N ILE A 139 -4.63 15.39 4.83
CA ILE A 139 -5.35 15.17 3.58
C ILE A 139 -5.82 13.72 3.56
N LEU A 140 -7.13 13.52 3.36
CA LEU A 140 -7.72 12.21 3.13
C LEU A 140 -8.12 12.06 1.67
N VAL A 141 -7.72 10.96 1.04
CA VAL A 141 -8.07 10.64 -0.35
C VAL A 141 -9.15 9.57 -0.37
N LEU A 142 -10.39 9.97 -0.69
CA LEU A 142 -11.58 9.13 -0.64
C LEU A 142 -12.03 8.74 -2.04
N ARG A 143 -12.29 7.46 -2.27
CA ARG A 143 -12.90 7.01 -3.53
C ARG A 143 -14.29 7.62 -3.74
N ALA A 144 -14.55 8.13 -4.94
CA ALA A 144 -15.80 8.79 -5.32
C ALA A 144 -17.04 7.89 -5.22
N GLY A 145 -16.87 6.57 -5.15
CA GLY A 145 -17.97 5.61 -4.98
C GLY A 145 -18.70 5.65 -3.62
N ASN A 146 -18.29 6.51 -2.68
CA ASN A 146 -18.91 6.64 -1.35
C ASN A 146 -19.66 7.98 -1.20
N GLU A 147 -20.58 8.27 -2.11
CA GLU A 147 -21.38 9.52 -2.16
C GLU A 147 -22.13 9.78 -0.84
N SER A 148 -22.71 8.75 -0.21
CA SER A 148 -23.43 8.89 1.07
C SER A 148 -22.54 9.47 2.18
N CYS A 149 -21.35 8.88 2.37
CA CYS A 149 -20.37 9.37 3.34
C CYS A 149 -19.91 10.79 3.02
N LEU A 150 -19.62 11.08 1.75
CA LEU A 150 -19.21 12.42 1.31
C LEU A 150 -20.30 13.47 1.54
N ASN A 151 -21.56 13.16 1.28
CA ASN A 151 -22.67 14.07 1.50
C ASN A 151 -22.83 14.38 2.99
N THR A 152 -22.80 13.37 3.86
CA THR A 152 -22.83 13.57 5.32
C THR A 152 -21.67 14.43 5.81
N LEU A 153 -20.46 14.24 5.26
CA LEU A 153 -19.29 15.05 5.61
C LEU A 153 -19.42 16.50 5.13
N LYS A 154 -19.95 16.73 3.92
CA LYS A 154 -20.18 18.07 3.36
C LYS A 154 -21.26 18.84 4.13
N GLU A 155 -22.31 18.16 4.56
CA GLU A 155 -23.40 18.76 5.36
C GLU A 155 -22.90 19.19 6.74
N ASN A 156 -22.10 18.35 7.39
CA ASN A 156 -21.66 18.60 8.77
C ASN A 156 -20.35 19.40 8.88
N MET A 157 -19.54 19.44 7.82
CA MET A 157 -18.19 20.06 7.78
C MET A 157 -17.26 19.62 8.93
N ARG A 158 -17.55 18.48 9.54
CA ARG A 158 -16.81 17.88 10.65
C ARG A 158 -16.90 16.37 10.56
N LEU A 159 -15.87 15.69 11.05
CA LEU A 159 -15.94 14.25 11.23
C LEU A 159 -16.87 13.91 12.40
N SER A 160 -17.51 12.75 12.34
CA SER A 160 -18.33 12.22 13.42
C SER A 160 -18.05 10.74 13.62
N ALA A 161 -18.37 10.22 14.81
CA ALA A 161 -18.23 8.80 15.10
C ALA A 161 -19.12 7.92 14.21
N GLU A 162 -20.21 8.46 13.67
CA GLU A 162 -21.17 7.74 12.82
C GLU A 162 -20.59 7.43 11.43
N VAL A 163 -19.79 8.35 10.87
CA VAL A 163 -19.17 8.18 9.54
C VAL A 163 -17.83 7.45 9.59
N TYR A 164 -17.32 7.12 10.78
CA TYR A 164 -15.98 6.55 10.98
C TYR A 164 -15.72 5.31 10.12
N ASP A 165 -16.60 4.31 10.17
CA ASP A 165 -16.38 3.04 9.47
C ASP A 165 -16.37 3.22 7.95
N GLU A 166 -17.29 4.05 7.44
CA GLU A 166 -17.37 4.36 6.01
C GLU A 166 -16.19 5.21 5.55
N LEU A 167 -15.84 6.26 6.31
CA LEU A 167 -14.69 7.12 6.03
C LEU A 167 -13.39 6.32 6.01
N TYR A 168 -13.18 5.44 6.99
CA TYR A 168 -12.01 4.59 7.02
C TYR A 168 -11.97 3.69 5.79
N LYS A 169 -13.06 2.99 5.44
CA LYS A 169 -13.11 2.13 4.24
C LYS A 169 -12.95 2.90 2.93
N ALA A 170 -13.49 4.12 2.85
CA ALA A 170 -13.43 4.97 1.67
C ALA A 170 -12.04 5.57 1.44
N THR A 171 -11.30 5.85 2.52
CA THR A 171 -9.97 6.45 2.46
C THR A 171 -8.95 5.42 1.99
N ARG A 172 -8.33 5.71 0.84
CA ARG A 172 -7.27 4.88 0.23
C ARG A 172 -5.88 5.37 0.60
N TYR A 173 -5.69 6.67 0.54
CA TYR A 173 -4.43 7.32 0.80
C TYR A 173 -4.63 8.46 1.77
N LEU A 174 -3.55 8.83 2.45
CA LEU A 174 -3.53 9.98 3.32
C LEU A 174 -2.18 10.69 3.23
N TRP A 175 -2.16 11.95 3.66
CA TRP A 175 -0.95 12.74 3.82
C TRP A 175 -1.07 13.59 5.07
N VAL A 176 0.04 13.75 5.79
CA VAL A 176 0.12 14.57 7.00
C VAL A 176 1.38 15.42 6.91
N GLY A 177 1.23 16.71 7.14
CA GLY A 177 2.33 17.66 7.19
C GLY A 177 1.88 18.97 7.83
N ASN A 178 2.77 19.93 7.97
CA ASN A 178 2.40 21.28 8.40
C ASN A 178 1.87 22.13 7.23
N ALA A 179 1.29 23.29 7.54
CA ALA A 179 0.75 24.21 6.53
C ALA A 179 1.78 24.62 5.45
N ASN A 180 3.06 24.83 5.82
CA ASN A 180 4.11 25.19 4.86
C ASN A 180 4.42 24.04 3.91
N GLN A 181 4.48 22.80 4.43
CA GLN A 181 4.65 21.61 3.60
C GLN A 181 3.47 21.44 2.64
N PHE A 182 2.24 21.68 3.10
CA PHE A 182 1.05 21.61 2.25
C PHE A 182 1.11 22.65 1.12
N ASN A 183 1.41 23.91 1.44
CA ASN A 183 1.47 25.01 0.46
C ASN A 183 2.57 24.81 -0.59
N ASN A 184 3.64 24.10 -0.25
CA ASN A 184 4.72 23.77 -1.17
C ASN A 184 4.53 22.41 -1.88
N SER A 185 3.52 21.64 -1.48
CA SER A 185 3.25 20.33 -2.07
C SER A 185 2.51 20.45 -3.39
N LYS A 186 2.59 19.42 -4.23
CA LYS A 186 1.75 19.31 -5.43
C LYS A 186 0.27 19.02 -5.13
N ILE A 187 -0.05 18.66 -3.87
CA ILE A 187 -1.40 18.28 -3.45
C ILE A 187 -2.33 19.49 -3.48
N ILE A 188 -1.81 20.70 -3.19
CA ILE A 188 -2.61 21.94 -3.20
C ILE A 188 -3.29 22.18 -4.55
N ASN A 189 -2.62 21.82 -5.65
CA ASN A 189 -3.13 22.03 -7.00
C ASN A 189 -4.42 21.28 -7.26
N TRP A 190 -4.78 20.29 -6.44
CA TRP A 190 -5.94 19.44 -6.68
C TRP A 190 -7.22 19.99 -6.09
N PHE A 191 -7.09 20.98 -5.22
CA PHE A 191 -8.22 21.77 -4.74
C PHE A 191 -8.66 22.81 -5.77
N ASP A 192 -7.91 23.00 -6.86
CA ASP A 192 -8.31 23.86 -7.97
C ASP A 192 -9.44 23.22 -8.80
N GLU A 193 -10.53 23.97 -8.99
CA GLU A 193 -11.73 23.61 -9.75
C GLU A 193 -11.44 23.21 -11.21
N SER A 194 -10.33 23.67 -11.79
CA SER A 194 -9.91 23.27 -13.14
C SER A 194 -9.61 21.78 -13.28
N ASN A 195 -9.38 21.05 -12.18
CA ASN A 195 -9.17 19.61 -12.19
C ASN A 195 -10.47 18.79 -12.16
N ASN A 196 -11.62 19.46 -12.05
CA ASN A 196 -12.91 18.79 -11.91
C ASN A 196 -13.19 17.91 -13.13
N GLN A 197 -13.41 16.63 -12.89
CA GLN A 197 -13.69 15.66 -13.96
C GLN A 197 -15.11 15.84 -14.49
N THR A 198 -15.22 16.12 -15.78
CA THR A 198 -16.51 16.24 -16.48
C THR A 198 -17.17 14.88 -16.73
N GLN A 199 -16.40 13.79 -16.74
CA GLN A 199 -16.89 12.42 -16.87
C GLN A 199 -16.62 11.63 -15.60
N ALA A 200 -17.68 11.15 -14.96
CA ALA A 200 -17.61 10.39 -13.73
C ALA A 200 -17.06 8.97 -13.97
N SER A 201 -15.91 8.66 -13.37
CA SER A 201 -15.34 7.31 -13.29
C SER A 201 -15.43 6.77 -11.86
N SER A 202 -15.68 5.47 -11.71
CA SER A 202 -15.71 4.79 -10.40
C SER A 202 -14.33 4.73 -9.70
N LEU A 203 -13.28 5.13 -10.42
CA LEU A 203 -11.91 5.21 -9.93
C LEU A 203 -11.54 6.59 -9.40
N ASP A 204 -12.35 7.62 -9.68
CA ASP A 204 -12.10 8.98 -9.21
C ASP A 204 -12.10 9.07 -7.69
N VAL A 205 -11.57 10.17 -7.17
CA VAL A 205 -11.58 10.48 -5.74
C VAL A 205 -11.98 11.91 -5.45
N TYR A 206 -12.18 12.16 -4.17
CA TYR A 206 -12.16 13.46 -3.54
C TYR A 206 -11.02 13.54 -2.53
N LEU A 207 -10.46 14.72 -2.36
CA LEU A 207 -9.54 15.04 -1.28
C LEU A 207 -10.29 15.86 -0.25
N ILE A 208 -10.06 15.53 1.01
CA ILE A 208 -10.60 16.26 2.15
C ILE A 208 -9.43 16.83 2.92
N LYS A 209 -9.41 18.15 3.08
CA LYS A 209 -8.44 18.86 3.91
C LYS A 209 -8.99 19.07 5.30
N LEU A 210 -8.24 18.63 6.31
CA LEU A 210 -8.56 18.83 7.71
C LEU A 210 -7.42 19.55 8.42
N ALA A 211 -7.77 20.47 9.31
CA ALA A 211 -6.84 21.00 10.29
C ALA A 211 -6.84 20.11 11.53
N LEU A 212 -5.66 19.66 11.94
CA LEU A 212 -5.46 18.88 13.14
C LEU A 212 -5.14 19.80 14.32
N GLU A 213 -6.00 19.76 15.33
CA GLU A 213 -5.78 20.49 16.60
C GLU A 213 -4.69 19.83 17.47
N LYS A 214 -4.42 18.53 17.23
CA LYS A 214 -3.41 17.75 17.94
C LYS A 214 -2.75 16.73 17.03
N ASN A 215 -1.64 16.16 17.51
CA ASN A 215 -0.91 15.13 16.78
C ASN A 215 -1.55 13.76 16.98
N TYR A 216 -1.76 13.06 15.87
CA TYR A 216 -2.19 11.67 15.86
C TYR A 216 -1.05 10.83 15.29
N SER A 217 -0.22 10.24 16.16
CA SER A 217 0.94 9.44 15.75
C SER A 217 0.55 8.27 14.84
N GLY A 218 -0.63 7.70 15.06
CA GLY A 218 -1.18 6.66 14.21
C GLY A 218 -1.56 7.13 12.79
N LEU A 219 -1.58 8.43 12.49
CA LEU A 219 -1.77 8.93 11.12
C LEU A 219 -0.45 9.13 10.37
N LEU A 220 0.72 8.85 10.96
CA LEU A 220 2.00 9.02 10.27
C LEU A 220 2.26 7.89 9.27
N GLN A 221 3.10 8.15 8.27
CA GLN A 221 3.46 7.17 7.24
C GLN A 221 4.05 5.87 7.81
N SER A 222 4.78 5.96 8.92
CA SER A 222 5.40 4.82 9.60
C SER A 222 4.45 4.02 10.51
N ALA A 223 3.22 4.49 10.73
CA ALA A 223 2.27 3.81 11.60
C ALA A 223 1.76 2.50 10.98
N ASP A 224 1.56 1.48 11.83
CA ASP A 224 0.93 0.22 11.42
C ASP A 224 -0.61 0.37 11.29
N GLY A 225 -1.25 -0.66 10.71
CA GLY A 225 -2.69 -0.63 10.44
C GLY A 225 -3.57 -0.51 11.69
N GLN A 226 -3.14 -1.02 12.85
CA GLN A 226 -3.91 -0.94 14.08
C GLN A 226 -3.79 0.44 14.74
N ALA A 227 -2.59 1.03 14.71
CA ALA A 227 -2.35 2.41 15.10
C ALA A 227 -3.17 3.38 14.23
N ARG A 228 -3.20 3.15 12.91
CA ARG A 228 -4.00 3.95 11.96
C ARG A 228 -5.49 3.85 12.22
N LEU A 229 -6.02 2.64 12.40
CA LEU A 229 -7.42 2.42 12.74
C LEU A 229 -7.82 3.17 14.01
N SER A 230 -6.99 3.05 15.05
CA SER A 230 -7.20 3.71 16.34
C SER A 230 -7.16 5.24 16.21
N ALA A 231 -6.22 5.76 15.42
CA ALA A 231 -6.10 7.19 15.17
C ALA A 231 -7.27 7.75 14.35
N PHE A 232 -7.77 7.04 13.34
CA PHE A 232 -8.98 7.44 12.61
C PHE A 232 -10.20 7.48 13.52
N LYS A 233 -10.35 6.48 14.39
CA LYS A 233 -11.45 6.43 15.35
C LYS A 233 -11.40 7.63 16.28
N GLN A 234 -10.22 7.93 16.82
CA GLN A 234 -10.02 9.07 17.71
C GLN A 234 -10.27 10.40 16.98
N LEU A 235 -9.75 10.55 15.76
CA LEU A 235 -9.97 11.73 14.91
C LEU A 235 -11.47 12.03 14.68
N CYS A 236 -12.27 10.98 14.46
CA CYS A 236 -13.72 11.10 14.30
C CYS A 236 -14.44 11.40 15.63
N GLN A 237 -13.98 10.83 16.74
CA GLN A 237 -14.51 11.10 18.08
C GLN A 237 -14.22 12.53 18.54
N ASP A 238 -13.06 13.07 18.17
CA ASP A 238 -12.68 14.45 18.47
C ASP A 238 -13.44 15.47 17.63
N GLY A 239 -14.14 15.03 16.57
CA GLY A 239 -14.94 15.91 15.72
C GLY A 239 -14.09 16.84 14.85
N ALA A 240 -12.98 16.31 14.31
CA ALA A 240 -12.03 17.08 13.51
C ALA A 240 -12.73 17.90 12.42
N LYS A 241 -12.37 19.19 12.33
CA LYS A 241 -12.99 20.13 11.40
C LYS A 241 -12.47 19.90 9.98
N ILE A 242 -13.39 19.82 9.03
CA ILE A 242 -13.07 19.83 7.61
C ILE A 242 -12.93 21.28 7.18
N GLU A 243 -11.80 21.60 6.55
CA GLU A 243 -11.57 22.93 5.99
C GLU A 243 -12.11 23.03 4.57
N GLU A 244 -11.84 22.00 3.77
CA GLU A 244 -12.05 22.08 2.32
C GLU A 244 -12.22 20.69 1.70
N PHE A 245 -13.01 20.63 0.64
CA PHE A 245 -13.13 19.48 -0.25
C PHE A 245 -12.58 19.87 -1.62
N SER A 246 -11.78 19.00 -2.20
CA SER A 246 -11.43 19.16 -3.62
C SER A 246 -12.64 18.90 -4.52
N PRO A 247 -12.61 19.36 -5.78
CA PRO A 247 -13.45 18.78 -6.80
C PRO A 247 -13.16 17.28 -6.98
N ARG A 248 -14.00 16.62 -7.78
CA ARG A 248 -13.78 15.22 -8.15
C ARG A 248 -12.59 15.14 -9.10
N VAL A 249 -11.55 14.40 -8.72
CA VAL A 249 -10.31 14.29 -9.49
C VAL A 249 -10.02 12.84 -9.92
N SER A 250 -9.37 12.69 -11.07
CA SER A 250 -9.03 11.40 -11.67
C SER A 250 -8.03 10.62 -10.81
N ASN A 251 -8.09 9.29 -10.93
CA ASN A 251 -7.20 8.36 -10.24
C ASN A 251 -5.72 8.44 -10.60
N ALA A 252 -5.44 8.92 -11.81
CA ALA A 252 -4.08 9.08 -12.30
C ALA A 252 -3.31 10.11 -11.48
N ALA A 253 -4.01 11.01 -10.78
CA ALA A 253 -3.41 12.08 -10.01
C ALA A 253 -2.50 11.52 -8.89
N TYR A 254 -2.91 10.46 -8.16
CA TYR A 254 -2.15 9.95 -6.99
C TYR A 254 -0.87 9.21 -7.31
N GLY A 255 -0.73 8.70 -8.53
CA GLY A 255 0.51 8.06 -8.98
C GLY A 255 1.73 9.00 -8.96
N THR A 256 1.52 10.30 -8.78
CA THR A 256 2.54 11.35 -8.83
C THR A 256 2.69 12.18 -7.55
N THR A 257 1.96 11.83 -6.48
CA THR A 257 1.91 12.63 -5.24
C THR A 257 2.53 11.96 -4.03
N GLU A 258 2.86 12.79 -3.03
CA GLU A 258 3.45 12.44 -1.73
C GLU A 258 2.48 11.72 -0.77
N VAL A 259 1.27 11.38 -1.21
CA VAL A 259 0.29 10.64 -0.40
C VAL A 259 0.75 9.19 -0.23
N TYR A 260 0.44 8.58 0.92
CA TYR A 260 0.77 7.19 1.21
C TYR A 260 -0.46 6.37 1.56
N GLU A 261 -0.37 5.06 1.36
CA GLU A 261 -1.47 4.13 1.61
C GLU A 261 -1.85 4.14 3.09
N LYS A 262 -3.15 4.20 3.34
CA LYS A 262 -3.76 4.18 4.67
C LYS A 262 -3.73 2.79 5.28
#